data_AF-A0A6I6A000-F1
#
_entry.id   AF-A0A6I6A000-F1
#
_cell.length_a   1.000
_cell.length_b   1.000
_cell.length_c   1.000
_cell.angle_alpha   90.00
_cell.angle_beta   90.00
_cell.angle_gamma   90.00
#
_symmetry.space_group_name_H-M   'P 1'
#
loop_
_entity.id
_entity.type
_entity.pdbx_description
1 polymer ?
#
loop_
_entity_poly.entity_id
_entity_poly.type
_entity_poly.pdbx_seq_one_letter_code
_entity_poly.pdbx_strand_id
1 'polypeptide(L)'
;MAIFLTEESKVIVQGMTGSEGQKHTTRMLASGTNVVGGVNPRKAGTSVTFPAGEGTVDVPVFGTVADALEKTGADVSVIFVPPAFTKAAVIEAVDAGVPLVVIITEGVPVADTAEFFAYAQDKGVRLVGPNCPGLISPGKSNVGIIPADITGPGRIGLVSKSGTLTYQMMYELRDFGFSTAVGIGGDPIIGTTHIDALAAFEADPETELIVMIGEIGGDAEERAAAFIRDNVTKPVVGYVAGFTAPEGKTMGHAGAIVSGSSGTAQAKKEALEAAGVKVGKTPSETAELARALLS
;
A
#
# COMPACT_ATOMS: atom_id res chain seq x y z
N MET A 1 2.50 17.34 -3.93
CA MET A 1 2.45 16.71 -2.61
C MET A 1 1.83 15.33 -2.71
N ALA A 2 2.34 14.40 -1.90
CA ALA A 2 2.01 12.99 -1.93
C ALA A 2 2.35 12.45 -0.53
N ILE A 3 1.65 11.41 -0.06
CA ILE A 3 1.93 10.82 1.25
C ILE A 3 2.83 9.59 1.10
N PHE A 4 3.81 9.47 2.00
CA PHE A 4 4.78 8.36 2.14
C PHE A 4 5.71 8.10 0.95
N LEU A 5 5.26 8.26 -0.29
CA LEU A 5 6.01 8.02 -1.51
C LEU A 5 5.90 9.23 -2.44
N THR A 6 7.02 9.88 -2.71
CA THR A 6 7.10 11.10 -3.53
C THR A 6 8.00 10.90 -4.75
N GLU A 7 8.10 11.91 -5.61
CA GLU A 7 9.02 11.91 -6.76
C GLU A 7 10.51 11.88 -6.34
N GLU A 8 10.82 12.34 -5.12
CA GLU A 8 12.17 12.37 -4.57
C GLU A 8 12.61 11.04 -3.96
N SER A 9 11.65 10.12 -3.74
CA SER A 9 11.92 8.82 -3.13
C SER A 9 12.86 7.99 -4.01
N LYS A 10 13.91 7.47 -3.40
CA LYS A 10 14.92 6.60 -4.02
C LYS A 10 14.68 5.17 -3.57
N VAL A 11 14.32 4.32 -4.53
CA VAL A 11 13.80 2.98 -4.25
C VAL A 11 14.86 1.92 -4.50
N ILE A 12 15.05 1.03 -3.54
CA ILE A 12 15.74 -0.25 -3.75
C ILE A 12 14.77 -1.42 -3.78
N VAL A 13 15.09 -2.43 -4.60
CA VAL A 13 14.24 -3.61 -4.81
C VAL A 13 14.91 -4.86 -4.24
N GLN A 14 14.42 -5.34 -3.09
CA GLN A 14 14.84 -6.63 -2.54
C GLN A 14 14.19 -7.76 -3.33
N GLY A 15 15.02 -8.63 -3.93
CA GLY A 15 14.54 -9.64 -4.87
C GLY A 15 14.44 -9.16 -6.33
N MET A 16 15.05 -8.01 -6.68
CA MET A 16 15.01 -7.43 -8.03
C MET A 16 15.31 -8.42 -9.16
N THR A 17 16.24 -9.34 -8.92
CA THR A 17 16.70 -10.28 -9.96
C THR A 17 15.81 -11.51 -10.16
N GLY A 18 14.76 -11.68 -9.35
CA GLY A 18 13.73 -12.72 -9.53
C GLY A 18 12.69 -12.32 -10.58
N SER A 19 11.84 -13.26 -11.02
CA SER A 19 10.85 -13.01 -12.09
C SER A 19 9.92 -11.84 -11.78
N GLU A 20 9.23 -11.87 -10.64
CA GLU A 20 8.31 -10.78 -10.26
C GLU A 20 9.06 -9.49 -9.94
N GLY A 21 10.22 -9.57 -9.28
CA GLY A 21 11.08 -8.41 -9.02
C GLY A 21 11.49 -7.68 -10.31
N GLN A 22 11.94 -8.41 -11.34
CA GLN A 22 12.31 -7.81 -12.62
C GLN A 22 11.11 -7.19 -13.31
N LYS A 23 10.01 -7.95 -13.44
CA LYS A 23 8.78 -7.50 -14.09
C LYS A 23 8.23 -6.22 -13.46
N HIS A 24 8.20 -6.15 -12.14
CA HIS A 24 7.66 -4.98 -11.45
C HIS A 24 8.67 -3.83 -11.36
N THR A 25 9.98 -4.11 -11.33
CA THR A 25 11.00 -3.05 -11.50
C THR A 25 10.87 -2.36 -12.84
N THR A 26 10.67 -3.12 -13.93
CA THR A 26 10.38 -2.55 -15.26
C THR A 26 9.17 -1.61 -15.22
N ARG A 27 8.08 -2.02 -14.55
CA ARG A 27 6.85 -1.22 -14.47
C ARG A 27 7.03 0.03 -13.60
N MET A 28 7.75 -0.08 -12.49
CA MET A 28 8.06 1.05 -11.61
C MET A 28 8.90 2.11 -12.37
N LEU A 29 9.97 1.67 -13.05
CA LEU A 29 10.79 2.55 -13.90
C LEU A 29 9.96 3.22 -15.00
N ALA A 30 9.10 2.46 -15.68
CA ALA A 30 8.21 2.99 -16.72
C ALA A 30 7.21 4.03 -16.18
N SER A 31 6.87 3.97 -14.90
CA SER A 31 5.99 4.94 -14.23
C SER A 31 6.72 6.14 -13.61
N GLY A 32 8.03 6.26 -13.78
CA GLY A 32 8.83 7.38 -13.28
C GLY A 32 9.47 7.15 -11.91
N THR A 33 9.35 5.97 -11.31
CA THR A 33 9.99 5.67 -10.02
C THR A 33 11.51 5.69 -10.15
N ASN A 34 12.17 6.42 -9.25
CA ASN A 34 13.63 6.46 -9.16
C ASN A 34 14.18 5.18 -8.48
N VAL A 35 14.24 4.09 -9.23
CA VAL A 35 14.85 2.83 -8.77
C VAL A 35 16.37 2.93 -8.85
N VAL A 36 17.03 2.99 -7.69
CA VAL A 36 18.47 3.22 -7.58
C VAL A 36 19.29 1.95 -7.36
N GLY A 37 18.63 0.80 -7.12
CA GLY A 37 19.32 -0.46 -6.92
C GLY A 37 18.42 -1.65 -6.67
N GLY A 38 18.98 -2.84 -6.81
CA GLY A 38 18.39 -4.07 -6.29
C GLY A 38 19.31 -4.75 -5.29
N VAL A 39 18.74 -5.62 -4.44
CA VAL A 39 19.51 -6.40 -3.47
C VAL A 39 19.42 -7.88 -3.81
N ASN A 40 20.58 -8.50 -4.00
CA ASN A 40 20.74 -9.96 -4.08
C ASN A 40 22.19 -10.33 -3.70
N PRO A 41 22.41 -10.99 -2.54
CA PRO A 41 23.73 -11.40 -2.08
C PRO A 41 24.54 -12.22 -3.09
N ARG A 42 23.86 -13.03 -3.93
CA ARG A 42 24.50 -13.92 -4.90
C ARG A 42 24.87 -13.23 -6.22
N LYS A 43 24.43 -11.99 -6.43
CA LYS A 43 24.63 -11.22 -7.66
C LYS A 43 25.22 -9.82 -7.37
N ALA A 44 25.81 -9.63 -6.19
CA ALA A 44 26.43 -8.37 -5.80
C ALA A 44 27.50 -7.92 -6.81
N GLY A 45 27.55 -6.63 -7.11
CA GLY A 45 28.50 -6.03 -8.04
C GLY A 45 28.12 -6.17 -9.52
N THR A 46 26.97 -6.78 -9.83
CA THR A 46 26.41 -6.83 -11.19
C THR A 46 25.38 -5.71 -11.41
N SER A 47 24.85 -5.59 -12.62
CA SER A 47 23.70 -4.75 -12.94
C SER A 47 22.63 -5.56 -13.70
N VAL A 48 21.40 -5.06 -13.70
CA VAL A 48 20.32 -5.54 -14.57
C VAL A 48 19.89 -4.39 -15.47
N THR A 49 19.85 -4.64 -16.77
CA THR A 49 19.37 -3.69 -17.76
C THR A 49 17.85 -3.76 -17.89
N PHE A 50 17.17 -2.64 -17.73
CA PHE A 50 15.73 -2.49 -17.85
C PHE A 50 15.37 -1.55 -19.01
N PRO A 51 14.24 -1.76 -19.70
CA PRO A 51 13.73 -0.76 -20.64
C PRO A 51 13.24 0.49 -19.88
N ALA A 52 13.56 1.67 -20.40
CA ALA A 52 13.17 2.96 -19.83
C ALA A 52 12.92 3.98 -20.96
N GLY A 53 11.65 4.35 -21.17
CA GLY A 53 11.26 5.18 -22.32
C GLY A 53 11.66 4.53 -23.65
N GLU A 54 12.36 5.28 -24.50
CA GLU A 54 12.90 4.79 -25.77
C GLU A 54 14.25 4.05 -25.64
N GLY A 55 14.83 4.01 -24.43
CA GLY A 55 16.16 3.46 -24.17
C GLY A 55 16.16 2.38 -23.09
N THR A 56 17.32 2.23 -22.47
CA THR A 56 17.53 1.31 -21.35
C THR A 56 18.25 1.99 -20.20
N VAL A 57 18.06 1.46 -19.00
CA VAL A 57 18.77 1.87 -17.79
C VAL A 57 19.38 0.65 -17.11
N ASP A 58 20.63 0.77 -16.69
CA ASP A 58 21.30 -0.26 -15.89
C ASP A 58 21.12 0.05 -14.41
N VAL A 59 20.47 -0.87 -13.68
CA VAL A 59 20.26 -0.74 -12.24
C VAL A 59 21.24 -1.66 -11.51
N PRO A 60 22.08 -1.13 -10.59
CA PRO A 60 23.09 -1.92 -9.89
C PRO A 60 22.47 -2.91 -8.90
N VAL A 61 23.17 -4.03 -8.68
CA VAL A 61 22.81 -5.07 -7.70
C VAL A 61 23.81 -5.04 -6.55
N PHE A 62 23.30 -4.76 -5.36
CA PHE A 62 24.05 -4.74 -4.11
C PHE A 62 23.93 -6.08 -3.37
N GLY A 63 24.93 -6.36 -2.54
CA GLY A 63 24.95 -7.58 -1.72
C GLY A 63 24.04 -7.50 -0.51
N THR A 64 23.90 -6.31 0.07
CA THR A 64 23.07 -6.03 1.25
C THR A 64 22.29 -4.73 1.09
N VAL A 65 21.23 -4.57 1.88
CA VAL A 65 20.46 -3.31 1.95
C VAL A 65 21.33 -2.15 2.45
N ALA A 66 22.18 -2.38 3.46
CA ALA A 66 23.07 -1.35 4.00
C ALA A 66 24.05 -0.80 2.94
N ASP A 67 24.65 -1.66 2.12
CA ASP A 67 25.55 -1.26 1.04
C ASP A 67 24.81 -0.44 -0.05
N ALA A 68 23.58 -0.85 -0.36
CA ALA A 68 22.73 -0.10 -1.28
C ALA A 68 22.42 1.30 -0.75
N LEU A 69 22.07 1.41 0.53
CA LEU A 69 21.77 2.69 1.19
C LEU A 69 22.97 3.62 1.20
N GLU A 70 24.14 3.13 1.62
CA GLU A 70 25.38 3.91 1.67
C GLU A 70 25.72 4.52 0.30
N LYS A 71 25.57 3.74 -0.77
CA LYS A 71 25.98 4.15 -2.13
C LYS A 71 24.96 4.99 -2.87
N THR A 72 23.67 4.87 -2.55
CA THR A 72 22.59 5.47 -3.34
C THR A 72 21.80 6.53 -2.57
N GLY A 73 21.81 6.47 -1.23
CA GLY A 73 20.94 7.25 -0.37
C GLY A 73 19.47 6.84 -0.49
N ALA A 74 19.18 5.56 -0.77
CA ALA A 74 17.82 5.05 -0.85
C ALA A 74 17.06 5.24 0.47
N ASP A 75 15.78 5.60 0.37
CA ASP A 75 14.89 5.84 1.51
C ASP A 75 13.64 4.93 1.49
N VAL A 76 13.48 4.14 0.42
CA VAL A 76 12.40 3.15 0.29
C VAL A 76 12.96 1.80 -0.12
N SER A 77 12.49 0.74 0.55
CA SER A 77 12.74 -0.64 0.14
C SER A 77 11.45 -1.34 -0.23
N VAL A 78 11.39 -1.95 -1.41
CA VAL A 78 10.27 -2.81 -1.81
C VAL A 78 10.70 -4.26 -1.90
N ILE A 79 9.90 -5.14 -1.31
CA ILE A 79 10.22 -6.54 -1.11
C ILE A 79 9.34 -7.40 -2.03
N PHE A 80 10.00 -8.09 -2.95
CA PHE A 80 9.43 -9.10 -3.86
C PHE A 80 9.97 -10.52 -3.60
N VAL A 81 10.55 -10.75 -2.42
CA VAL A 81 11.10 -12.08 -2.07
C VAL A 81 9.98 -13.07 -1.72
N PRO A 82 10.18 -14.38 -1.94
CA PRO A 82 9.21 -15.41 -1.53
C PRO A 82 8.90 -15.39 -0.02
N PRO A 83 7.73 -15.90 0.41
CA PRO A 83 7.27 -15.80 1.81
C PRO A 83 8.27 -16.30 2.85
N ALA A 84 8.95 -17.41 2.54
CA ALA A 84 9.96 -18.01 3.41
C ALA A 84 11.19 -17.10 3.69
N PHE A 85 11.40 -16.06 2.88
CA PHE A 85 12.52 -15.12 3.01
C PHE A 85 12.07 -13.72 3.44
N THR A 86 10.77 -13.45 3.52
CA THR A 86 10.23 -12.10 3.75
C THR A 86 10.66 -11.53 5.09
N LYS A 87 10.59 -12.31 6.17
CA LYS A 87 11.04 -11.84 7.50
C LYS A 87 12.48 -11.37 7.49
N ALA A 88 13.40 -12.19 6.95
CA ALA A 88 14.81 -11.84 6.89
C ALA A 88 15.05 -10.55 6.07
N ALA A 89 14.35 -10.39 4.95
CA ALA A 89 14.43 -9.20 4.11
C ALA A 89 13.87 -7.94 4.80
N VAL A 90 12.79 -8.07 5.59
CA VAL A 90 12.24 -6.95 6.38
C VAL A 90 13.23 -6.56 7.48
N ILE A 91 13.73 -7.53 8.25
CA ILE A 91 14.71 -7.26 9.32
C ILE A 91 15.98 -6.60 8.75
N GLU A 92 16.48 -7.07 7.60
CA GLU A 92 17.65 -6.46 6.95
C GLU A 92 17.41 -4.99 6.57
N ALA A 93 16.23 -4.66 6.03
CA ALA A 93 15.89 -3.27 5.71
C ALA A 93 15.70 -2.40 6.96
N VAL A 94 15.11 -2.95 8.01
CA VAL A 94 14.95 -2.25 9.29
C VAL A 94 16.33 -1.97 9.92
N ASP A 95 17.22 -2.96 9.94
CA ASP A 95 18.58 -2.84 10.50
C ASP A 95 19.44 -1.83 9.72
N ALA A 96 19.26 -1.76 8.40
CA ALA A 96 19.93 -0.78 7.56
C ALA A 96 19.39 0.65 7.74
N GLY A 97 18.27 0.82 8.46
CA GLY A 97 17.68 2.13 8.73
C GLY A 97 16.84 2.68 7.57
N VAL A 98 16.27 1.82 6.73
CA VAL A 98 15.35 2.26 5.65
C VAL A 98 14.09 2.87 6.28
N PRO A 99 13.72 4.13 5.99
CA PRO A 99 12.53 4.75 6.57
C PRO A 99 11.20 4.07 6.20
N LEU A 100 11.05 3.61 4.95
CA LEU A 100 9.84 2.98 4.43
C LEU A 100 10.14 1.62 3.81
N VAL A 101 9.48 0.56 4.29
CA VAL A 101 9.57 -0.79 3.74
C VAL A 101 8.20 -1.26 3.25
N VAL A 102 8.10 -1.57 1.96
CA VAL A 102 6.87 -2.00 1.27
C VAL A 102 6.96 -3.49 0.98
N ILE A 103 6.01 -4.26 1.52
CA ILE A 103 6.06 -5.72 1.54
C ILE A 103 4.94 -6.25 0.65
N ILE A 104 5.28 -6.62 -0.58
CA ILE A 104 4.30 -7.08 -1.57
C ILE A 104 3.85 -8.53 -1.30
N THR A 105 4.77 -9.34 -0.78
CA THR A 105 4.61 -10.78 -0.61
C THR A 105 3.36 -11.15 0.20
N GLU A 106 2.52 -12.01 -0.39
CA GLU A 106 1.40 -12.68 0.27
C GLU A 106 1.81 -14.04 0.85
N GLY A 107 1.11 -14.53 1.89
CA GLY A 107 1.31 -15.87 2.43
C GLY A 107 2.48 -15.99 3.41
N VAL A 108 2.89 -14.86 3.99
CA VAL A 108 3.89 -14.83 5.06
C VAL A 108 3.28 -15.41 6.34
N PRO A 109 3.97 -16.29 7.08
CA PRO A 109 3.45 -16.81 8.35
C PRO A 109 3.13 -15.67 9.32
N VAL A 110 1.94 -15.70 9.95
CA VAL A 110 1.50 -14.65 10.88
C VAL A 110 2.48 -14.44 12.03
N ALA A 111 3.15 -15.51 12.51
CA ALA A 111 4.17 -15.41 13.54
C ALA A 111 5.40 -14.60 13.07
N ASP A 112 5.82 -14.79 11.82
CA ASP A 112 6.91 -14.01 11.23
C ASP A 112 6.51 -12.54 11.08
N THR A 113 5.27 -12.28 10.62
CA THR A 113 4.72 -10.93 10.53
C THR A 113 4.63 -10.23 11.88
N ALA A 114 4.18 -10.93 12.93
CA ALA A 114 4.14 -10.40 14.28
C ALA A 114 5.54 -9.98 14.77
N GLU A 115 6.55 -10.83 14.54
CA GLU A 115 7.93 -10.54 14.97
C GLU A 115 8.54 -9.34 14.24
N PHE A 116 8.50 -9.31 12.90
CA PHE A 116 9.11 -8.19 12.17
C PHE A 116 8.33 -6.88 12.35
N PHE A 117 7.01 -6.95 12.58
CA PHE A 117 6.20 -5.76 12.86
C PHE A 117 6.60 -5.12 14.19
N ALA A 118 6.70 -5.93 15.25
CA ALA A 118 7.14 -5.46 16.57
C ALA A 118 8.57 -4.89 16.50
N TYR A 119 9.45 -5.55 15.75
CA TYR A 119 10.82 -5.09 15.53
C TYR A 119 10.89 -3.75 14.79
N ALA A 120 10.15 -3.60 13.70
CA ALA A 120 10.12 -2.35 12.93
C ALA A 120 9.55 -1.18 13.74
N GLN A 121 8.52 -1.42 14.56
CA GLN A 121 7.98 -0.41 15.49
C GLN A 121 9.02 0.08 16.49
N ASP A 122 9.78 -0.83 17.12
CA ASP A 122 10.86 -0.47 18.06
C ASP A 122 11.93 0.43 17.40
N LYS A 123 12.15 0.26 16.10
CA LYS A 123 13.11 1.05 15.30
C LYS A 123 12.51 2.29 14.64
N GLY A 124 11.20 2.52 14.77
CA GLY A 124 10.52 3.64 14.12
C GLY A 124 10.48 3.54 12.58
N VAL A 125 10.56 2.33 12.03
CA VAL A 125 10.49 2.09 10.58
C VAL A 125 9.04 1.86 10.17
N ARG A 126 8.61 2.55 9.11
CA ARG A 126 7.25 2.39 8.56
C ARG A 126 7.20 1.16 7.65
N LEU A 127 6.25 0.27 7.94
CA LEU A 127 5.92 -0.86 7.06
C LEU A 127 4.63 -0.57 6.28
N VAL A 128 4.53 -1.04 5.04
CA VAL A 128 3.28 -1.15 4.27
C VAL A 128 3.14 -2.59 3.79
N GLY A 129 1.97 -3.20 4.00
CA GLY A 129 1.79 -4.65 3.88
C GLY A 129 2.10 -5.41 5.18
N PRO A 130 2.36 -6.73 5.13
CA PRO A 130 2.49 -7.58 3.93
C PRO A 130 1.19 -7.78 3.15
N ASN A 131 1.24 -8.61 2.10
CA ASN A 131 0.09 -8.92 1.25
C ASN A 131 -0.62 -7.66 0.73
N CYS A 132 0.15 -6.78 0.10
CA CYS A 132 -0.35 -5.50 -0.38
C CYS A 132 0.08 -5.24 -1.83
N PRO A 133 -0.68 -4.42 -2.57
CA PRO A 133 -0.26 -4.01 -3.91
C PRO A 133 0.85 -2.95 -3.88
N GLY A 134 1.16 -2.37 -2.71
CA GLY A 134 2.11 -1.27 -2.54
C GLY A 134 1.44 0.12 -2.56
N LEU A 135 2.18 1.12 -3.05
CA LEU A 135 1.74 2.52 -3.10
C LEU A 135 2.00 3.12 -4.48
N ILE A 136 1.14 4.03 -4.91
CA ILE A 136 1.37 4.85 -6.09
C ILE A 136 0.96 6.28 -5.82
N SER A 137 1.81 7.22 -6.19
CA SER A 137 1.51 8.64 -6.34
C SER A 137 1.54 8.91 -7.84
N PRO A 138 0.39 8.87 -8.55
CA PRO A 138 0.35 8.87 -10.00
C PRO A 138 1.15 10.03 -10.61
N GLY A 139 1.93 9.73 -11.65
CA GLY A 139 2.83 10.69 -12.32
C GLY A 139 4.07 11.11 -11.52
N LYS A 140 4.22 10.64 -10.27
CA LYS A 140 5.37 10.95 -9.39
C LYS A 140 6.21 9.70 -9.12
N SER A 141 5.62 8.68 -8.51
CA SER A 141 6.34 7.46 -8.12
C SER A 141 5.37 6.30 -7.87
N ASN A 142 5.84 5.08 -8.06
CA ASN A 142 5.10 3.84 -7.86
C ASN A 142 6.01 2.78 -7.23
N VAL A 143 5.58 2.19 -6.12
CA VAL A 143 6.31 1.13 -5.43
C VAL A 143 5.36 -0.04 -5.20
N GLY A 144 5.55 -1.10 -5.99
CA GLY A 144 4.77 -2.34 -5.89
C GLY A 144 4.20 -2.80 -7.23
N ILE A 145 2.93 -3.18 -7.22
CA ILE A 145 2.25 -3.83 -8.34
C ILE A 145 1.01 -3.09 -8.83
N ILE A 146 0.73 -1.89 -8.30
CA ILE A 146 -0.37 -1.04 -8.77
C ILE A 146 -0.11 -0.62 -10.22
N PRO A 147 -1.03 -0.85 -11.17
CA PRO A 147 -0.86 -0.42 -12.55
C PRO A 147 -0.92 1.11 -12.66
N ALA A 148 0.13 1.72 -13.22
CA ALA A 148 0.27 3.18 -13.29
C ALA A 148 -0.55 3.82 -14.43
N ASP A 149 -1.06 3.02 -15.36
CA ASP A 149 -1.80 3.47 -16.55
C ASP A 149 -3.32 3.58 -16.33
N ILE A 150 -3.80 3.29 -15.13
CA ILE A 150 -5.24 3.37 -14.79
C ILE A 150 -5.71 4.83 -14.67
N THR A 151 -4.91 5.69 -14.04
CA THR A 151 -5.29 7.06 -13.70
C THR A 151 -4.06 7.98 -13.58
N GLY A 152 -4.29 9.29 -13.69
CA GLY A 152 -3.27 10.32 -13.55
C GLY A 152 -3.27 10.97 -12.16
N PRO A 153 -2.39 11.97 -11.96
CA PRO A 153 -2.38 12.80 -10.76
C PRO A 153 -3.73 13.47 -10.54
N GLY A 154 -4.11 13.66 -9.28
CA GLY A 154 -5.35 14.35 -8.93
C GLY A 154 -5.49 14.57 -7.44
N ARG A 155 -6.73 14.74 -7.00
CA ARG A 155 -7.06 15.27 -5.65
C ARG A 155 -7.67 14.26 -4.69
N ILE A 156 -7.73 12.98 -5.07
CA ILE A 156 -8.30 11.92 -4.25
C ILE A 156 -7.18 11.13 -3.55
N GLY A 157 -7.26 11.05 -2.22
CA GLY A 157 -6.47 10.09 -1.44
C GLY A 157 -7.21 8.75 -1.37
N LEU A 158 -6.51 7.63 -1.56
CA LEU A 158 -7.12 6.29 -1.50
C LEU A 158 -6.34 5.39 -0.54
N VAL A 159 -7.04 4.77 0.41
CA VAL A 159 -6.49 3.70 1.26
C VAL A 159 -7.35 2.45 1.16
N SER A 160 -6.72 1.29 0.95
CA SER A 160 -7.43 0.03 0.72
C SER A 160 -6.68 -1.19 1.26
N LYS A 161 -7.42 -2.15 1.84
CA LYS A 161 -6.87 -3.48 2.16
C LYS A 161 -6.66 -4.36 0.92
N SER A 162 -7.45 -4.15 -0.13
CA SER A 162 -7.49 -5.01 -1.33
C SER A 162 -6.80 -4.37 -2.53
N GLY A 163 -5.94 -5.14 -3.21
CA GLY A 163 -5.27 -4.70 -4.44
C GLY A 163 -6.24 -4.40 -5.58
N THR A 164 -7.04 -5.37 -6.01
CA THR A 164 -7.93 -5.21 -7.17
C THR A 164 -9.02 -4.16 -6.95
N LEU A 165 -9.53 -4.02 -5.72
CA LEU A 165 -10.47 -2.94 -5.40
C LEU A 165 -9.80 -1.56 -5.40
N THR A 166 -8.50 -1.47 -5.08
CA THR A 166 -7.72 -0.24 -5.29
C THR A 166 -7.74 0.13 -6.77
N TYR A 167 -7.44 -0.83 -7.65
CA TYR A 167 -7.37 -0.59 -9.10
C TYR A 167 -8.75 -0.22 -9.66
N GLN A 168 -9.80 -0.89 -9.20
CA GLN A 168 -11.16 -0.59 -9.60
C GLN A 168 -11.56 0.82 -9.19
N MET A 169 -11.28 1.23 -7.95
CA MET A 169 -11.61 2.59 -7.51
C MET A 169 -10.80 3.65 -8.27
N MET A 170 -9.52 3.36 -8.54
CA MET A 170 -8.69 4.20 -9.40
C MET A 170 -9.27 4.36 -10.80
N TYR A 171 -9.80 3.28 -11.38
CA TYR A 171 -10.44 3.30 -12.69
C TYR A 171 -11.78 4.06 -12.66
N GLU A 172 -12.59 3.80 -11.64
CA GLU A 172 -13.89 4.41 -11.45
C GLU A 172 -13.74 5.91 -11.35
N LEU A 173 -12.83 6.45 -10.53
CA LEU A 173 -12.65 7.90 -10.31
C LEU A 173 -11.51 8.53 -11.14
N ARG A 174 -11.15 7.92 -12.27
CA ARG A 174 -10.00 8.37 -13.08
C ARG A 174 -10.14 9.78 -13.63
N ASP A 175 -11.37 10.28 -13.73
CA ASP A 175 -11.72 11.64 -14.12
C ASP A 175 -11.27 12.71 -13.13
N PHE A 176 -11.07 12.33 -11.85
CA PHE A 176 -10.57 13.23 -10.81
C PHE A 176 -9.09 13.02 -10.46
N GLY A 177 -8.55 11.84 -10.79
CA GLY A 177 -7.18 11.45 -10.46
C GLY A 177 -6.93 11.29 -8.96
N PHE A 178 -5.72 10.86 -8.62
CA PHE A 178 -5.35 10.54 -7.24
C PHE A 178 -4.07 11.26 -6.81
N SER A 179 -4.04 11.71 -5.55
CA SER A 179 -2.83 12.26 -4.93
C SER A 179 -1.86 11.13 -4.61
N THR A 180 -2.35 10.15 -3.83
CA THR A 180 -1.69 8.87 -3.54
C THR A 180 -2.76 7.79 -3.33
N ALA A 181 -2.49 6.57 -3.81
CA ALA A 181 -3.21 5.37 -3.46
C ALA A 181 -2.31 4.41 -2.66
N VAL A 182 -2.80 3.96 -1.50
CA VAL A 182 -2.08 3.13 -0.54
C VAL A 182 -2.82 1.81 -0.35
N GLY A 183 -2.24 0.73 -0.85
CA GLY A 183 -2.66 -0.62 -0.48
C GLY A 183 -1.99 -1.02 0.83
N ILE A 184 -2.75 -1.10 1.92
CA ILE A 184 -2.21 -1.37 3.26
C ILE A 184 -2.02 -2.86 3.56
N GLY A 185 -2.76 -3.71 2.85
CA GLY A 185 -2.63 -5.16 2.88
C GLY A 185 -3.81 -5.91 3.51
N GLY A 186 -3.94 -7.18 3.14
CA GLY A 186 -5.03 -8.07 3.56
C GLY A 186 -4.71 -9.00 4.74
N ASP A 187 -3.48 -8.97 5.25
CA ASP A 187 -3.06 -9.86 6.32
C ASP A 187 -3.62 -9.42 7.70
N PRO A 188 -3.71 -10.33 8.70
CA PRO A 188 -4.20 -9.99 10.04
C PRO A 188 -3.33 -8.99 10.79
N ILE A 189 -2.04 -8.95 10.49
CA ILE A 189 -1.06 -8.01 11.05
C ILE A 189 -0.45 -7.28 9.86
N ILE A 190 -0.58 -5.96 9.85
CA ILE A 190 -0.06 -5.06 8.82
C ILE A 190 0.69 -3.91 9.48
N GLY A 191 1.54 -3.23 8.70
CA GLY A 191 2.24 -2.02 9.11
C GLY A 191 1.33 -0.79 9.21
N THR A 192 1.25 -0.05 8.12
CA THR A 192 0.42 1.15 7.97
C THR A 192 -1.05 0.76 7.95
N THR A 193 -1.85 1.41 8.79
CA THR A 193 -3.29 1.17 8.93
C THR A 193 -4.13 2.19 8.16
N HIS A 194 -5.46 2.00 8.14
CA HIS A 194 -6.39 3.03 7.68
C HIS A 194 -6.21 4.35 8.42
N ILE A 195 -6.03 4.32 9.75
CA ILE A 195 -5.86 5.52 10.58
C ILE A 195 -4.59 6.26 10.19
N ASP A 196 -3.48 5.55 9.97
CA ASP A 196 -2.22 6.18 9.54
C ASP A 196 -2.36 6.88 8.19
N ALA A 197 -3.06 6.25 7.24
CA ALA A 197 -3.32 6.85 5.93
C ALA A 197 -4.29 8.03 6.03
N LEU A 198 -5.36 7.92 6.82
CA LEU A 198 -6.32 9.01 7.06
C LEU A 198 -5.63 10.24 7.66
N ALA A 199 -4.77 10.05 8.66
CA ALA A 199 -4.01 11.13 9.26
C ALA A 199 -3.06 11.80 8.25
N ALA A 200 -2.39 11.00 7.41
CA ALA A 200 -1.50 11.53 6.39
C ALA A 200 -2.25 12.28 5.28
N PHE A 201 -3.39 11.75 4.84
CA PHE A 201 -4.24 12.41 3.84
C PHE A 201 -4.90 13.68 4.38
N GLU A 202 -5.31 13.73 5.65
CA GLU A 202 -5.77 14.96 6.30
C GLU A 202 -4.69 16.05 6.23
N ALA A 203 -3.43 15.69 6.50
CA ALA A 203 -2.31 16.62 6.45
C ALA A 203 -1.86 17.02 5.03
N ASP A 204 -2.21 16.26 3.99
CA ASP A 204 -1.78 16.50 2.61
C ASP A 204 -2.67 17.53 1.89
N PRO A 205 -2.20 18.76 1.59
CA PRO A 205 -3.04 19.79 0.98
C PRO A 205 -3.46 19.48 -0.47
N GLU A 206 -2.83 18.51 -1.16
CA GLU A 206 -3.27 18.06 -2.49
C GLU A 206 -4.42 17.06 -2.43
N THR A 207 -4.72 16.51 -1.26
CA THR A 207 -5.88 15.64 -1.05
C THR A 207 -7.09 16.47 -0.63
N GLU A 208 -8.15 16.47 -1.44
CA GLU A 208 -9.43 17.14 -1.16
C GLU A 208 -10.52 16.17 -0.68
N LEU A 209 -10.45 14.89 -1.06
CA LEU A 209 -11.38 13.84 -0.64
C LEU A 209 -10.62 12.53 -0.41
N ILE A 210 -11.04 11.77 0.61
CA ILE A 210 -10.44 10.48 0.94
C ILE A 210 -11.43 9.35 0.63
N VAL A 211 -10.99 8.36 -0.14
CA VAL A 211 -11.70 7.09 -0.32
C VAL A 211 -11.06 6.03 0.56
N MET A 212 -11.87 5.40 1.40
CA MET A 212 -11.46 4.33 2.29
C MET A 212 -12.14 3.01 1.89
N ILE A 213 -11.33 2.00 1.55
CA ILE A 213 -11.81 0.66 1.24
C ILE A 213 -11.42 -0.30 2.37
N GLY A 214 -12.43 -0.79 3.06
CA GLY A 214 -12.33 -1.82 4.08
C GLY A 214 -12.79 -3.19 3.58
N GLU A 215 -12.74 -4.16 4.49
CA GLU A 215 -13.19 -5.53 4.27
C GLU A 215 -13.73 -6.10 5.58
N ILE A 216 -14.52 -7.17 5.53
CA ILE A 216 -14.88 -7.96 6.72
C ILE A 216 -13.65 -8.40 7.55
N GLY A 217 -13.89 -8.68 8.83
CA GLY A 217 -12.89 -9.22 9.76
C GLY A 217 -12.11 -8.16 10.54
N GLY A 218 -11.92 -8.39 11.84
CA GLY A 218 -11.40 -7.39 12.78
C GLY A 218 -12.30 -6.16 12.93
N ASP A 219 -11.78 -5.13 13.60
CA ASP A 219 -12.48 -3.90 14.00
C ASP A 219 -11.81 -2.62 13.45
N ALA A 220 -10.96 -2.76 12.42
CA ALA A 220 -10.11 -1.67 11.92
C ALA A 220 -10.93 -0.48 11.39
N GLU A 221 -12.02 -0.76 10.68
CA GLU A 221 -12.92 0.23 10.09
C GLU A 221 -13.74 0.95 11.16
N GLU A 222 -14.17 0.25 12.22
CA GLU A 222 -14.86 0.85 13.36
C GLU A 222 -13.93 1.81 14.13
N ARG A 223 -12.66 1.43 14.33
CA ARG A 223 -11.64 2.33 14.91
C ARG A 223 -11.35 3.52 13.99
N ALA A 224 -11.27 3.30 12.69
CA ALA A 224 -11.11 4.37 11.71
C ALA A 224 -12.30 5.34 11.73
N ALA A 225 -13.53 4.84 11.88
CA ALA A 225 -14.71 5.70 12.03
C ALA A 225 -14.60 6.63 13.25
N ALA A 226 -14.16 6.11 14.39
CA ALA A 226 -13.92 6.92 15.58
C ALA A 226 -12.84 7.98 15.33
N PHE A 227 -11.74 7.61 14.66
CA PHE A 227 -10.68 8.55 14.31
C PHE A 227 -11.15 9.64 13.34
N ILE A 228 -11.95 9.29 12.33
CA ILE A 228 -12.51 10.23 11.35
C ILE A 228 -13.34 11.29 12.06
N ARG A 229 -14.27 10.87 12.91
CA ARG A 229 -15.14 11.78 13.68
C ARG A 229 -14.34 12.82 14.47
N ASP A 230 -13.22 12.39 15.07
CA ASP A 230 -12.49 13.21 16.03
C ASP A 230 -11.35 14.02 15.39
N ASN A 231 -10.84 13.63 14.21
CA ASN A 231 -9.58 14.16 13.67
C ASN A 231 -9.58 14.49 12.17
N VAL A 232 -10.55 14.03 11.38
CA VAL A 232 -10.54 14.19 9.92
C VAL A 232 -11.60 15.21 9.52
N THR A 233 -11.18 16.30 8.89
CA THR A 233 -12.09 17.35 8.43
C THR A 233 -12.42 17.23 6.94
N LYS A 234 -11.55 16.56 6.18
CA LYS A 234 -11.80 16.28 4.76
C LYS A 234 -12.94 15.29 4.57
N PRO A 235 -13.75 15.43 3.50
CA PRO A 235 -14.77 14.45 3.17
C PRO A 235 -14.19 13.05 2.99
N VAL A 236 -14.82 12.06 3.62
CA VAL A 236 -14.48 10.64 3.48
C VAL A 236 -15.65 9.87 2.89
N VAL A 237 -15.38 9.00 1.91
CA VAL A 237 -16.32 8.00 1.40
C VAL A 237 -15.77 6.60 1.60
N GLY A 238 -16.67 5.66 1.89
CA GLY A 238 -16.31 4.31 2.30
C GLY A 238 -16.89 3.23 1.39
N TYR A 239 -16.16 2.13 1.25
CA TYR A 239 -16.69 0.85 0.80
C TYR A 239 -16.18 -0.25 1.72
N VAL A 240 -17.05 -1.18 2.13
CA VAL A 240 -16.66 -2.35 2.92
C VAL A 240 -16.98 -3.61 2.13
N ALA A 241 -15.96 -4.34 1.71
CA ALA A 241 -16.14 -5.61 1.00
C ALA A 241 -16.72 -6.70 1.93
N GLY A 242 -17.56 -7.58 1.38
CA GLY A 242 -18.06 -8.77 2.08
C GLY A 242 -19.49 -8.69 2.64
N PHE A 243 -20.36 -7.82 2.12
CA PHE A 243 -21.78 -7.73 2.53
C PHE A 243 -22.56 -9.05 2.41
N THR A 244 -22.15 -9.95 1.52
CA THR A 244 -22.78 -11.27 1.30
C THR A 244 -21.97 -12.42 1.88
N ALA A 245 -20.93 -12.14 2.67
CA ALA A 245 -20.06 -13.17 3.23
C ALA A 245 -20.81 -14.01 4.28
N PRO A 246 -20.74 -15.35 4.21
CA PRO A 246 -21.30 -16.21 5.24
C PRO A 246 -20.43 -16.17 6.51
N GLU A 247 -21.07 -16.33 7.67
CA GLU A 247 -20.38 -16.35 8.96
C GLU A 247 -19.36 -17.51 9.06
N GLY A 248 -18.23 -17.28 9.72
CA GLY A 248 -17.21 -18.29 10.00
C GLY A 248 -16.38 -18.76 8.79
N LYS A 249 -16.49 -18.12 7.62
CA LYS A 249 -15.63 -18.41 6.46
C LYS A 249 -14.60 -17.32 6.23
N THR A 250 -13.37 -17.76 5.94
CA THR A 250 -12.30 -16.91 5.42
C THR A 250 -12.57 -16.61 3.94
N MET A 251 -12.52 -15.33 3.57
CA MET A 251 -12.74 -14.87 2.19
C MET A 251 -11.44 -14.39 1.55
N GLY A 252 -10.72 -15.28 0.87
CA GLY A 252 -9.50 -14.93 0.13
C GLY A 252 -8.34 -14.49 1.04
N HIS A 253 -8.36 -13.23 1.48
CA HIS A 253 -7.36 -12.67 2.41
C HIS A 253 -7.41 -13.36 3.78
N ALA A 254 -6.24 -13.56 4.38
CA ALA A 254 -6.09 -14.19 5.69
C ALA A 254 -6.80 -13.40 6.82
N GLY A 255 -6.88 -12.06 6.70
CA GLY A 255 -7.58 -11.20 7.66
C GLY A 255 -9.10 -11.15 7.50
N ALA A 256 -9.65 -11.68 6.40
CA ALA A 256 -11.06 -11.57 6.06
C ALA A 256 -11.90 -12.70 6.70
N ILE A 257 -11.92 -12.74 8.04
CA ILE A 257 -12.66 -13.74 8.83
C ILE A 257 -13.65 -13.03 9.74
N VAL A 258 -14.94 -13.35 9.59
CA VAL A 258 -16.00 -12.86 10.49
C VAL A 258 -16.05 -13.74 11.75
N SER A 259 -15.83 -13.14 12.92
CA SER A 259 -15.93 -13.81 14.22
C SER A 259 -17.11 -13.24 15.03
N GLY A 260 -18.24 -13.96 15.02
CA GLY A 260 -19.47 -13.56 15.70
C GLY A 260 -20.14 -12.33 15.06
N SER A 261 -20.76 -11.47 15.87
CA SER A 261 -21.48 -10.28 15.41
C SER A 261 -20.58 -9.07 15.11
N SER A 262 -19.33 -9.09 15.56
CA SER A 262 -18.32 -8.05 15.32
C SER A 262 -17.53 -8.31 14.04
N GLY A 263 -17.19 -7.26 13.30
CA GLY A 263 -16.38 -7.37 12.08
C GLY A 263 -17.17 -7.74 10.82
N THR A 264 -18.50 -7.71 10.87
CA THR A 264 -19.35 -7.83 9.67
C THR A 264 -19.28 -6.56 8.82
N ALA A 265 -19.48 -6.67 7.51
CA ALA A 265 -19.49 -5.51 6.63
C ALA A 265 -20.60 -4.51 7.00
N GLN A 266 -21.74 -5.03 7.49
CA GLN A 266 -22.87 -4.22 7.94
C GLN A 266 -22.53 -3.40 9.20
N ALA A 267 -21.93 -4.03 10.22
CA ALA A 267 -21.53 -3.32 11.45
C ALA A 267 -20.48 -2.23 11.15
N LYS A 268 -19.52 -2.53 10.27
CA LYS A 268 -18.51 -1.57 9.81
C LYS A 268 -19.11 -0.39 9.07
N LYS A 269 -20.07 -0.66 8.17
CA LYS A 269 -20.83 0.38 7.47
C LYS A 269 -21.56 1.29 8.46
N GLU A 270 -22.28 0.71 9.43
CA GLU A 270 -23.01 1.48 10.44
C GLU A 270 -22.08 2.38 11.28
N ALA A 271 -20.91 1.86 11.69
CA ALA A 271 -19.91 2.64 12.42
C ALA A 271 -19.38 3.82 11.59
N LEU A 272 -19.04 3.59 10.31
CA LEU A 272 -18.56 4.61 9.39
C LEU A 272 -19.63 5.68 9.10
N GLU A 273 -20.88 5.27 8.84
CA GLU A 273 -21.99 6.20 8.61
C GLU A 273 -22.29 7.05 9.85
N ALA A 274 -22.17 6.48 11.06
CA ALA A 274 -22.29 7.23 12.31
C ALA A 274 -21.17 8.28 12.50
N ALA A 275 -20.03 8.12 11.84
CA ALA A 275 -18.95 9.09 11.79
C ALA A 275 -19.08 10.11 10.63
N GLY A 276 -20.18 10.08 9.87
CA GLY A 276 -20.42 11.00 8.75
C GLY A 276 -19.83 10.54 7.41
N VAL A 277 -19.27 9.33 7.34
CA VAL A 277 -18.76 8.74 6.09
C VAL A 277 -19.93 8.26 5.24
N LYS A 278 -19.94 8.62 3.95
CA LYS A 278 -20.92 8.02 3.00
C LYS A 278 -20.40 6.65 2.55
N VAL A 279 -21.14 5.57 2.85
CA VAL A 279 -20.69 4.20 2.56
C VAL A 279 -21.54 3.55 1.45
N GLY A 280 -20.93 3.31 0.30
CA GLY A 280 -21.57 2.61 -0.82
C GLY A 280 -21.68 1.10 -0.59
N LYS A 281 -22.68 0.46 -1.21
CA LYS A 281 -22.84 -1.02 -1.20
C LYS A 281 -22.03 -1.70 -2.30
N THR A 282 -21.58 -0.92 -3.29
CA THR A 282 -20.71 -1.39 -4.38
C THR A 282 -19.58 -0.38 -4.63
N PRO A 283 -18.49 -0.78 -5.29
CA PRO A 283 -17.44 0.16 -5.70
C PRO A 283 -17.99 1.30 -6.57
N SER A 284 -18.86 1.01 -7.55
CA SER A 284 -19.41 2.02 -8.44
C SER A 284 -20.32 3.01 -7.71
N GLU A 285 -21.18 2.55 -6.78
CA GLU A 285 -21.98 3.43 -5.92
C GLU A 285 -21.08 4.30 -5.03
N THR A 286 -19.98 3.75 -4.51
CA THR A 286 -19.00 4.51 -3.72
C THR A 286 -18.36 5.61 -4.55
N ALA A 287 -18.05 5.34 -5.82
CA ALA A 287 -17.53 6.32 -6.75
C ALA A 287 -18.57 7.43 -7.03
N GLU A 288 -19.85 7.11 -7.22
CA GLU A 288 -20.91 8.12 -7.36
C GLU A 288 -21.01 9.03 -6.13
N LEU A 289 -20.91 8.48 -4.92
CA LEU A 289 -20.88 9.26 -3.68
C LEU A 289 -19.67 10.19 -3.62
N ALA A 290 -18.50 9.73 -4.06
CA ALA A 290 -17.29 10.55 -4.15
C ALA A 290 -17.48 11.72 -5.12
N ARG A 291 -18.04 11.46 -6.31
CA ARG A 291 -18.33 12.49 -7.33
C ARG A 291 -19.24 13.57 -6.80
N ALA A 292 -20.32 13.18 -6.12
CA ALA A 292 -21.28 14.11 -5.55
C ALA A 292 -20.68 15.04 -4.48
N LEU A 293 -19.53 14.69 -3.89
CA LEU A 293 -18.81 15.52 -2.92
C LEU A 293 -17.73 16.41 -3.56
N LEU A 294 -17.27 16.06 -4.77
CA LEU A 294 -16.24 16.79 -5.53
C LEU A 294 -16.82 17.72 -6.61
N SER A 295 -18.14 17.65 -6.83
CA SER A 295 -18.91 18.50 -7.75
C SER A 295 -19.36 19.77 -7.04
#